data_AF-A0A936E7S7-F1
#
_entry.id   AF-A0A936E7S7-F1
#
_cell.length_a   1.000
_cell.length_b   1.000
_cell.length_c   1.000
_cell.angle_alpha   90.00
_cell.angle_beta   90.00
_cell.angle_gamma   90.00
#
_symmetry.space_group_name_H-M   'P 1'
#
loop_
_entity.id
_entity.type
_entity.pdbx_description
1 polymer ?
#
loop_
_entity_poly.entity_id
_entity_poly.type
_entity_poly.pdbx_seq_one_letter_code
_entity_poly.pdbx_strand_id
1 'polypeptide(L)'
;MKTRRWIVLVCALGAATSLSFGFGLGDLAKKGSEKSLTDTGNRPKCPRARTGLTAQEEINIGDSVSVEIVGRYGGIWRNTVATQRVNVVGRTLARFAKRGSLDWRFGLLNSDAINAFSAPNGRVFITKGLYKLLENDDELAGVLAHEIAHIDLRHAAKIIREEAGTRAVTGSPWGIGQR
;
A
#
# COMPACT_ATOMS: atom_id res chain seq x y z
N MET A 1 15.73 -3.68 63.80
CA MET A 1 16.48 -2.48 63.38
C MET A 1 16.82 -2.59 61.90
N LYS A 2 16.56 -1.51 61.15
CA LYS A 2 16.96 -1.17 59.77
C LYS A 2 16.28 -1.88 58.57
N THR A 3 15.21 -1.22 58.13
CA THR A 3 14.73 -1.07 56.75
C THR A 3 15.81 -0.58 55.78
N ARG A 4 15.69 -0.93 54.48
CA ARG A 4 16.21 -0.23 53.28
C ARG A 4 15.65 -0.93 52.03
N ARG A 5 14.60 -0.39 51.40
CA ARG A 5 14.58 0.66 50.34
C ARG A 5 14.56 0.05 48.94
N TRP A 6 13.43 0.26 48.30
CA TRP A 6 13.08 0.00 46.91
C TRP A 6 14.06 0.68 45.94
N ILE A 7 14.43 -0.01 44.86
CA ILE A 7 14.88 0.62 43.62
C ILE A 7 14.03 0.03 42.50
N VAL A 8 13.05 0.81 42.07
CA VAL A 8 12.35 0.65 40.81
C VAL A 8 13.34 1.02 39.72
N LEU A 9 13.76 0.04 38.91
CA LEU A 9 14.60 0.28 37.74
C LEU A 9 13.67 0.56 36.55
N VAL A 10 13.19 1.80 36.47
CA VAL A 10 12.67 2.38 35.23
C VAL A 10 13.89 2.64 34.35
N CYS A 11 14.12 1.78 33.35
CA CYS A 11 15.12 2.05 32.33
C CYS A 11 14.45 2.17 30.96
N ALA A 12 14.38 3.44 30.56
CA ALA A 12 14.51 3.95 29.21
C ALA A 12 13.54 3.43 28.14
N LEU A 13 12.60 4.31 27.81
CA LEU A 13 12.01 4.45 26.48
C LEU A 13 13.11 4.27 25.41
N GLY A 14 13.10 3.11 24.75
CA GLY A 14 13.62 3.02 23.40
C GLY A 14 12.69 3.85 22.51
N ALA A 15 13.17 4.98 22.03
CA ALA A 15 12.47 5.78 21.04
C ALA A 15 12.20 4.89 19.83
N ALA A 16 10.97 4.42 19.71
CA ALA A 16 10.45 3.90 18.46
C ALA A 16 10.49 5.06 17.48
N THR A 17 11.56 5.16 16.70
CA THR A 17 11.51 5.83 15.41
C THR A 17 10.52 5.02 14.59
N SER A 18 9.23 5.38 14.70
CA SER A 18 8.23 5.04 13.72
C SER A 18 8.72 5.64 12.40
N LEU A 19 9.48 4.87 11.63
CA LEU A 19 9.57 5.13 10.20
C LEU A 19 8.16 4.91 9.67
N SER A 20 7.41 6.00 9.60
CA SER A 20 6.21 6.08 8.80
C SER A 20 6.66 5.86 7.35
N PHE A 21 6.63 4.62 6.87
CA PHE A 21 6.71 4.30 5.44
C PHE A 21 5.41 4.79 4.79
N GLY A 22 5.27 6.11 4.71
CA GLY A 22 4.14 6.78 4.11
C GLY A 22 4.34 6.86 2.61
N PHE A 23 3.66 5.99 1.86
CA PHE A 23 3.50 6.20 0.43
C PHE A 23 2.17 6.92 0.16
N GLY A 24 2.28 8.14 -0.36
CA GLY A 24 1.13 8.95 -0.79
C GLY A 24 0.51 8.37 -2.05
N LEU A 25 -0.50 7.50 -1.88
CA LEU A 25 -1.34 7.00 -2.97
C LEU A 25 -2.14 8.13 -3.67
N GLY A 26 -2.27 9.30 -3.04
CA GLY A 26 -3.18 10.35 -3.48
C GLY A 26 -2.82 11.08 -4.76
N ASP A 27 -1.53 11.07 -5.12
CA ASP A 27 -1.12 11.66 -6.39
C ASP A 27 -1.30 10.69 -7.58
N LEU A 28 -1.40 9.38 -7.30
CA LEU A 28 -1.63 8.34 -8.32
C LEU A 28 -3.12 8.23 -8.69
N ALA A 29 -4.01 8.41 -7.71
CA ALA A 29 -5.45 8.41 -7.92
C ALA A 29 -5.92 9.54 -8.86
N LYS A 30 -5.19 10.67 -8.89
CA LYS A 30 -5.50 11.80 -9.79
C LYS A 30 -5.33 11.45 -11.27
N LYS A 31 -4.37 10.59 -11.63
CA LYS A 31 -3.99 10.36 -13.04
C LYS A 31 -4.73 9.20 -13.71
N GLY A 32 -5.27 8.27 -12.93
CA GLY A 32 -6.11 7.16 -13.42
C GLY A 32 -7.54 7.55 -13.78
N SER A 33 -8.04 8.68 -13.26
CA SER A 33 -9.43 9.13 -13.47
C SER A 33 -9.67 9.83 -14.82
N GLU A 34 -8.63 10.21 -15.57
CA GLU A 34 -8.77 11.13 -16.71
C GLU A 34 -8.84 10.44 -18.08
N LYS A 35 -8.83 9.11 -18.15
CA LYS A 35 -8.91 8.36 -19.42
C LYS A 35 -9.97 7.27 -19.41
N SER A 36 -11.22 7.66 -19.26
CA SER A 36 -12.35 6.97 -19.86
C SER A 36 -13.51 7.95 -19.89
N LEU A 37 -14.45 7.80 -20.83
CA LEU A 37 -15.55 8.72 -21.16
C LEU A 37 -15.27 9.73 -22.28
N THR A 38 -14.92 9.22 -23.46
CA THR A 38 -15.63 9.68 -24.67
C THR A 38 -16.71 8.64 -24.97
N ASP A 39 -17.89 8.80 -24.38
CA ASP A 39 -19.10 8.21 -24.95
C ASP A 39 -20.31 9.10 -24.69
N THR A 40 -21.08 9.22 -25.74
CA THR A 40 -22.15 10.14 -26.06
C THR A 40 -23.41 9.86 -25.24
N GLY A 41 -24.02 10.94 -24.72
CA GLY A 41 -25.47 11.06 -24.60
C GLY A 41 -26.24 9.98 -23.81
N ASN A 42 -26.07 9.92 -22.49
CA ASN A 42 -27.16 9.61 -21.55
C ASN A 42 -26.66 9.98 -20.15
N ARG A 43 -27.42 10.71 -19.33
CA ARG A 43 -27.04 10.98 -17.93
C ARG A 43 -27.74 9.97 -17.02
N PRO A 44 -27.10 8.87 -16.58
CA PRO A 44 -27.69 8.07 -15.52
C PRO A 44 -27.51 8.80 -14.19
N LYS A 45 -28.62 8.93 -13.48
CA LYS A 45 -28.71 9.40 -12.09
C LYS A 45 -27.59 8.78 -11.25
N CYS A 46 -26.90 9.62 -10.48
CA CYS A 46 -25.84 9.23 -9.55
C CYS A 46 -26.29 8.03 -8.71
N PRO A 47 -25.82 6.80 -8.99
CA PRO A 47 -26.16 5.66 -8.17
C PRO A 47 -25.45 5.88 -6.84
N ARG A 48 -26.21 5.78 -5.74
CA ARG A 48 -25.74 5.80 -4.35
C ARG A 48 -24.31 5.27 -4.26
N ALA A 49 -23.44 6.06 -3.62
CA ALA A 49 -22.04 5.76 -3.32
C ALA A 49 -21.82 4.25 -3.18
N ARG A 50 -21.26 3.63 -4.23
CA ARG A 50 -20.93 2.21 -4.20
C ARG A 50 -19.96 2.03 -3.04
N THR A 51 -20.37 1.26 -2.05
CA THR A 51 -19.64 0.97 -0.81
C THR A 51 -18.49 0.01 -1.10
N GLY A 52 -17.57 0.44 -1.97
CA GLY A 52 -16.31 -0.20 -2.24
C GLY A 52 -15.98 -0.45 -3.69
N LEU A 53 -14.67 -0.50 -3.96
CA LEU A 53 -14.12 -0.97 -5.22
C LEU A 53 -14.61 -2.41 -5.44
N THR A 54 -15.15 -2.67 -6.62
CA THR A 54 -15.41 -4.02 -7.10
C THR A 54 -14.09 -4.78 -7.25
N ALA A 55 -14.15 -6.11 -7.27
CA ALA A 55 -12.95 -6.93 -7.48
C ALA A 55 -12.23 -6.58 -8.79
N GLN A 56 -12.98 -6.32 -9.86
CA GLN A 56 -12.40 -5.96 -11.16
C GLN A 56 -11.74 -4.57 -11.14
N GLU A 57 -12.36 -3.59 -10.48
CA GLU A 57 -11.74 -2.27 -10.31
C GLU A 57 -10.46 -2.36 -9.47
N GLU A 58 -10.45 -3.18 -8.40
CA GLU A 58 -9.27 -3.41 -7.57
C GLU A 58 -8.12 -4.04 -8.37
N ILE A 59 -8.41 -4.97 -9.28
CA ILE A 59 -7.43 -5.56 -10.19
C ILE A 59 -6.86 -4.50 -11.14
N ASN A 60 -7.72 -3.74 -11.81
CA ASN A 60 -7.29 -2.74 -12.80
C ASN A 60 -6.44 -1.63 -12.15
N ILE A 61 -6.81 -1.20 -10.94
CA ILE A 61 -6.04 -0.24 -10.15
C ILE A 61 -4.72 -0.86 -9.69
N GLY A 62 -4.73 -2.11 -9.22
CA GLY A 62 -3.52 -2.83 -8.83
C GLY A 62 -2.51 -2.93 -9.98
N ASP A 63 -2.99 -3.21 -11.20
CA ASP A 63 -2.17 -3.33 -12.39
C ASP A 63 -1.56 -1.99 -12.81
N SER A 64 -2.36 -0.92 -12.85
CA SER A 64 -1.86 0.41 -13.23
C SER A 64 -0.85 0.95 -12.21
N VAL A 65 -1.13 0.82 -10.92
CA VAL A 65 -0.22 1.22 -9.84
C VAL A 65 1.07 0.42 -9.89
N SER A 66 1.00 -0.87 -10.20
CA SER A 66 2.19 -1.72 -10.31
C SER A 66 3.10 -1.29 -11.46
N VAL A 67 2.53 -0.99 -12.63
CA VAL A 67 3.31 -0.50 -13.78
C VAL A 67 4.01 0.81 -13.43
N GLU A 68 3.30 1.71 -12.74
CA GLU A 68 3.86 2.98 -12.32
C GLU A 68 4.99 2.82 -11.28
N ILE A 69 4.81 2.00 -10.25
CA ILE A 69 5.85 1.70 -9.26
C ILE A 69 7.09 1.14 -9.96
N VAL A 70 6.91 0.15 -10.83
CA VAL A 70 8.02 -0.44 -11.58
C VAL A 70 8.73 0.60 -12.43
N GLY A 71 8.00 1.47 -13.13
CA GLY A 71 8.57 2.54 -13.95
C GLY A 71 9.35 3.57 -13.12
N ARG A 72 8.82 3.96 -11.96
CA ARG A 72 9.42 4.98 -11.09
C ARG A 72 10.68 4.50 -10.36
N TYR A 73 10.75 3.22 -10.02
CA TYR A 73 11.83 2.64 -9.21
C TYR A 73 12.84 1.83 -10.03
N GLY A 74 13.10 2.24 -11.27
CA GLY A 74 14.20 1.71 -12.09
C GLY A 74 13.94 0.32 -12.70
N GLY A 75 12.70 -0.14 -12.72
CA GLY A 75 12.31 -1.44 -13.27
C GLY A 75 12.46 -2.61 -12.30
N ILE A 76 12.26 -3.83 -12.81
CA ILE A 76 12.43 -5.06 -12.03
C ILE A 76 13.91 -5.42 -11.93
N TRP A 77 14.38 -5.66 -10.71
CA TRP A 77 15.72 -6.17 -10.45
C TRP A 77 15.79 -7.67 -10.75
N ARG A 78 16.51 -8.04 -11.82
CA ARG A 78 16.61 -9.41 -12.32
C ARG A 78 17.66 -10.22 -11.55
N ASN A 79 17.40 -10.51 -10.29
CA ASN A 79 18.20 -11.44 -9.49
C ASN A 79 17.37 -12.66 -9.10
N THR A 80 17.70 -13.83 -9.64
CA THR A 80 16.93 -15.06 -9.46
C THR A 80 16.93 -15.53 -8.00
N VAL A 81 18.08 -15.51 -7.34
CA VAL A 81 18.24 -15.95 -5.95
C VAL A 81 17.44 -15.06 -5.00
N ALA A 82 17.58 -13.74 -5.13
CA ALA A 82 16.85 -12.79 -4.29
C ALA A 82 15.34 -12.88 -4.53
N THR A 83 14.92 -12.97 -5.80
CA THR A 83 13.51 -13.12 -6.16
C THR A 83 12.94 -14.42 -5.62
N GLN A 84 13.67 -15.53 -5.67
CA GLN A 84 13.23 -16.81 -5.13
C GLN A 84 13.07 -16.74 -3.60
N ARG A 85 14.07 -16.19 -2.89
CA ARG A 85 14.02 -15.99 -1.44
C ARG A 85 12.79 -15.20 -1.02
N VAL A 86 12.57 -14.04 -1.64
CA VAL A 86 11.40 -13.20 -1.36
C VAL A 86 10.09 -13.91 -1.69
N ASN A 87 10.01 -14.65 -2.81
CA ASN A 87 8.80 -15.38 -3.16
C ASN A 87 8.51 -16.53 -2.19
N VAL A 88 9.52 -17.25 -1.70
CA VAL A 88 9.33 -18.34 -0.73
C VAL A 88 8.77 -17.78 0.58
N VAL A 89 9.43 -16.76 1.14
CA VAL A 89 9.00 -16.13 2.39
C VAL A 89 7.62 -15.48 2.22
N GLY A 90 7.46 -14.64 1.20
CA GLY A 90 6.21 -13.91 0.94
C GLY A 90 5.02 -14.82 0.70
N ARG A 91 5.17 -15.88 -0.12
CA ARG A 91 4.07 -16.84 -0.34
C ARG A 91 3.76 -17.65 0.91
N THR A 92 4.75 -17.97 1.73
CA THR A 92 4.52 -18.66 3.00
C THR A 92 3.67 -17.79 3.93
N LEU A 93 4.01 -16.51 4.07
CA LEU A 93 3.22 -15.55 4.85
C LEU A 93 1.82 -15.33 4.29
N ALA A 94 1.70 -15.23 2.96
CA ALA A 94 0.42 -15.02 2.28
C ALA A 94 -0.61 -16.14 2.53
N ARG A 95 -0.17 -17.36 2.89
CA ARG A 95 -1.08 -18.45 3.29
C ARG A 95 -1.85 -18.16 4.58
N PHE A 96 -1.33 -17.28 5.42
CA PHE A 96 -1.96 -16.85 6.68
C PHE A 96 -2.77 -15.56 6.51
N ALA A 97 -2.71 -14.93 5.33
CA ALA A 97 -3.53 -13.76 5.02
C ALA A 97 -5.01 -14.15 4.95
N LYS A 98 -5.88 -13.25 5.43
CA LYS A 98 -7.34 -13.45 5.41
C LYS A 98 -7.87 -13.50 3.98
N ARG A 99 -7.23 -12.78 3.05
CA ARG A 99 -7.55 -12.80 1.61
C ARG A 99 -6.68 -13.82 0.86
N GLY A 100 -6.67 -15.07 1.33
CA GLY A 100 -5.87 -16.16 0.76
C GLY A 100 -6.17 -16.52 -0.70
N SER A 101 -7.28 -16.02 -1.29
CA SER A 101 -7.67 -16.28 -2.68
C SER A 101 -7.05 -15.33 -3.72
N LEU A 102 -6.19 -14.39 -3.30
CA LEU A 102 -5.51 -13.46 -4.22
C LEU A 102 -4.29 -14.12 -4.89
N ASP A 103 -3.98 -13.72 -6.13
CA ASP A 103 -2.74 -14.11 -6.82
C ASP A 103 -1.56 -13.29 -6.26
N TRP A 104 -1.00 -13.74 -5.14
CA TRP A 104 0.10 -13.05 -4.48
C TRP A 104 1.38 -13.07 -5.31
N ARG A 105 1.84 -11.87 -5.68
CA ARG A 105 3.03 -11.68 -6.53
C ARG A 105 4.01 -10.74 -5.86
N PHE A 106 5.24 -11.24 -5.68
CA PHE A 106 6.33 -10.50 -5.06
C PHE A 106 7.39 -10.16 -6.09
N GLY A 107 7.81 -8.89 -6.13
CA GLY A 107 8.82 -8.40 -7.05
C GLY A 107 9.89 -7.57 -6.35
N LEU A 108 11.09 -7.55 -6.92
CA LEU A 108 12.15 -6.65 -6.47
C LEU A 108 12.35 -5.53 -7.49
N LEU A 109 12.49 -4.30 -6.99
CA LEU A 109 12.68 -3.10 -7.80
C LEU A 109 14.16 -2.72 -7.84
N ASN A 110 14.64 -2.31 -9.02
CA ASN A 110 16.03 -1.93 -9.24
C ASN A 110 16.30 -0.47 -8.83
N SER A 111 16.06 -0.18 -7.55
CA SER A 111 16.33 1.12 -6.93
C SER A 111 17.10 0.92 -5.64
N ASP A 112 18.09 1.77 -5.39
CA ASP A 112 18.86 1.79 -4.13
C ASP A 112 18.12 2.56 -3.02
N ALA A 113 16.92 3.09 -3.28
CA ALA A 113 16.04 3.61 -2.25
C ALA A 113 15.70 2.51 -1.24
N ILE A 114 15.41 2.87 0.01
CA ILE A 114 15.01 1.94 1.06
C ILE A 114 13.49 2.04 1.18
N ASN A 115 12.75 1.15 0.51
CA ASN A 115 11.30 1.19 0.52
C ASN A 115 10.64 -0.17 0.17
N ALA A 116 9.38 -0.32 0.56
CA ALA A 116 8.51 -1.40 0.16
C ALA A 116 7.13 -0.83 -0.24
N PHE A 117 6.45 -1.51 -1.15
CA PHE A 117 5.15 -1.08 -1.66
C PHE A 117 4.19 -2.26 -1.73
N SER A 118 2.96 -2.00 -1.33
CA SER A 118 1.82 -2.87 -1.54
C SER A 118 0.84 -2.23 -2.52
N ALA A 119 0.53 -2.95 -3.60
CA ALA A 119 -0.52 -2.59 -4.52
C ALA A 119 -1.72 -3.53 -4.34
N PRO A 120 -2.95 -3.05 -4.64
CA PRO A 120 -4.13 -3.91 -4.64
C PRO A 120 -3.95 -5.16 -5.49
N ASN A 121 -4.79 -6.17 -5.23
CA ASN A 121 -4.71 -7.49 -5.88
C ASN A 121 -3.42 -8.29 -5.55
N GLY A 122 -2.91 -8.18 -4.33
CA GLY A 122 -1.86 -9.09 -3.82
C GLY A 122 -0.46 -8.83 -4.37
N ARG A 123 -0.18 -7.62 -4.85
CA ARG A 123 1.11 -7.26 -5.45
C ARG A 123 1.98 -6.57 -4.42
N VAL A 124 3.16 -7.12 -4.16
CA VAL A 124 4.10 -6.57 -3.18
C VAL A 124 5.45 -6.36 -3.85
N PHE A 125 6.05 -5.20 -3.65
CA PHE A 125 7.33 -4.83 -4.22
C PHE A 125 8.31 -4.39 -3.12
N ILE A 126 9.56 -4.84 -3.22
CA ILE A 126 10.64 -4.42 -2.32
C ILE A 126 11.74 -3.80 -3.16
N THR A 127 12.30 -2.67 -2.74
CA THR A 127 13.46 -2.10 -3.43
C THR A 127 14.74 -2.87 -3.12
N LYS A 128 15.64 -2.93 -4.09
CA LYS A 128 16.99 -3.50 -3.94
C LYS A 128 17.75 -2.88 -2.77
N GLY A 129 17.60 -1.57 -2.53
CA GLY A 129 18.19 -0.88 -1.39
C GLY A 129 17.71 -1.45 -0.04
N LEU A 130 16.40 -1.62 0.14
CA LEU A 130 15.85 -2.24 1.34
C LEU A 130 16.29 -3.71 1.46
N TYR A 131 16.20 -4.47 0.38
CA TYR A 131 16.59 -5.89 0.38
C TYR A 131 18.03 -6.11 0.83
N LYS A 132 18.96 -5.22 0.46
CA LYS A 132 20.37 -5.30 0.84
C LYS A 132 20.64 -4.98 2.31
N LEU A 133 19.72 -4.29 2.99
CA LEU A 133 19.84 -3.99 4.41
C LEU A 133 19.35 -5.12 5.31
N LEU A 134 18.54 -6.04 4.76
CA LEU A 134 17.98 -7.15 5.52
C LEU A 134 19.03 -8.24 5.68
N GLU A 135 19.40 -8.54 6.92
CA GLU A 135 20.48 -9.50 7.21
C GLU A 135 19.97 -10.94 7.20
N ASN A 136 18.72 -11.15 7.60
CA ASN A 136 18.12 -12.47 7.81
C ASN A 136 16.70 -12.58 7.22
N ASP A 137 16.15 -13.79 7.23
CA ASP A 137 14.80 -14.07 6.71
C ASP A 137 13.69 -13.55 7.63
N ASP A 138 13.97 -13.38 8.92
CA ASP A 138 12.99 -12.92 9.90
C ASP A 138 12.66 -11.44 9.70
N GLU A 139 13.66 -10.61 9.43
CA GLU A 139 13.50 -9.20 9.07
C GLU A 139 12.74 -9.04 7.75
N LEU A 140 13.11 -9.85 6.74
CA LEU A 140 12.39 -9.89 5.47
C LEU A 140 10.93 -10.30 5.67
N ALA A 141 10.68 -11.29 6.52
CA ALA A 141 9.33 -11.72 6.85
C ALA A 141 8.55 -10.62 7.57
N GLY A 142 9.18 -9.87 8.47
CA GLY A 142 8.56 -8.73 9.16
C GLY A 142 8.09 -7.64 8.19
N VAL A 143 8.96 -7.23 7.26
CA VAL A 143 8.62 -6.25 6.22
C VAL A 143 7.49 -6.77 5.33
N LEU A 144 7.60 -8.01 4.83
CA LEU A 144 6.58 -8.59 3.97
C LEU A 144 5.23 -8.75 4.68
N ALA A 145 5.22 -9.15 5.94
CA ALA A 145 4.02 -9.29 6.74
C ALA A 145 3.32 -7.94 6.95
N HIS A 146 4.10 -6.87 7.17
CA HIS A 146 3.57 -5.51 7.27
C HIS A 146 2.82 -5.11 5.99
N GLU A 147 3.44 -5.34 4.83
CA GLU A 147 2.84 -5.01 3.53
C GLU A 147 1.62 -5.88 3.19
N ILE A 148 1.67 -7.18 3.52
CA ILE A 148 0.52 -8.08 3.37
C ILE A 148 -0.67 -7.60 4.22
N ALA A 149 -0.42 -7.15 5.45
CA ALA A 149 -1.46 -6.62 6.33
C ALA A 149 -2.15 -5.38 5.74
N HIS A 150 -1.41 -4.49 5.07
CA HIS A 150 -2.00 -3.34 4.37
C HIS A 150 -2.97 -3.74 3.24
N ILE A 151 -2.66 -4.82 2.51
CA ILE A 151 -3.52 -5.36 1.45
C ILE A 151 -4.76 -6.05 2.04
N ASP A 152 -4.58 -6.83 3.10
CA ASP A 152 -5.67 -7.52 3.80
C ASP A 152 -6.68 -6.55 4.39
N LEU A 153 -6.19 -5.45 5.00
CA LEU A 153 -7.02 -4.40 5.58
C LEU A 153 -7.55 -3.40 4.53
N ARG A 154 -7.23 -3.60 3.24
CA ARG A 154 -7.65 -2.73 2.14
C ARG A 154 -7.32 -1.25 2.38
N HIS A 155 -6.20 -0.95 3.03
CA HIS A 155 -5.81 0.44 3.33
C HIS A 155 -5.72 1.29 2.06
N ALA A 156 -5.15 0.76 0.97
CA ALA A 156 -5.11 1.43 -0.32
C ALA A 156 -6.52 1.78 -0.86
N ALA A 157 -7.49 0.87 -0.75
CA ALA A 157 -8.85 1.12 -1.19
C ALA A 157 -9.58 2.13 -0.29
N LYS A 158 -9.21 2.23 0.99
CA LYS A 158 -9.76 3.23 1.92
C LYS A 158 -9.27 4.63 1.56
N ILE A 159 -7.98 4.80 1.29
CA ILE A 159 -7.37 6.08 0.88
C ILE A 159 -8.03 6.58 -0.42
N ILE A 160 -8.14 5.73 -1.44
CA ILE A 160 -8.78 6.07 -2.71
C ILE A 160 -10.23 6.54 -2.51
N ARG A 161 -10.97 5.94 -1.57
CA ARG A 161 -12.35 6.36 -1.24
C ARG A 161 -12.40 7.71 -0.54
N GLU A 162 -11.52 7.94 0.44
CA GLU A 162 -11.49 9.18 1.21
C GLU A 162 -11.19 10.38 0.30
N GLU A 163 -10.31 10.21 -0.68
CA GLU A 163 -10.00 11.23 -1.70
C GLU A 163 -11.14 11.43 -2.72
N ALA A 164 -11.81 10.36 -3.13
CA ALA A 164 -12.98 10.46 -4.01
C ALA A 164 -14.18 11.14 -3.30
N GLY A 165 -14.36 10.90 -2.00
CA GLY A 165 -15.44 11.48 -1.20
C GLY A 165 -15.25 12.96 -0.91
N THR A 166 -14.02 13.43 -0.71
CA THR A 166 -13.74 14.86 -0.48
C THR A 166 -14.04 15.71 -1.70
N ARG A 167 -13.78 15.22 -2.93
CA ARG A 167 -14.12 15.94 -4.17
C ARG A 167 -15.63 16.06 -4.41
N ALA A 168 -16.43 15.11 -3.93
CA ALA A 168 -17.89 15.15 -4.06
C ALA A 168 -18.53 16.21 -3.15
N VAL A 169 -17.92 16.51 -1.99
CA VAL A 169 -18.42 17.53 -1.07
C VAL A 169 -18.11 18.95 -1.56
N THR A 170 -16.96 19.17 -2.20
CA THR A 170 -16.58 20.50 -2.72
C THR A 170 -17.24 20.86 -4.06
N GLY A 171 -17.92 19.91 -4.72
CA GLY A 171 -18.60 20.09 -6.01
C GLY A 171 -20.10 20.38 -5.91
N SER A 172 -20.57 21.08 -4.87
CA SER A 172 -21.98 21.44 -4.75
C SER A 172 -22.39 22.52 -5.78
N PRO A 173 -23.39 22.30 -6.65
CA PRO A 173 -23.80 23.25 -7.71
C PRO A 173 -24.60 24.47 -7.24
N TRP A 174 -24.80 24.66 -5.94
CA TRP A 174 -25.65 25.74 -5.44
C TRP A 174 -24.85 27.02 -5.27
N GLY A 175 -25.00 27.90 -6.28
CA GLY A 175 -24.64 29.30 -6.17
C GLY A 175 -25.32 29.94 -4.96
N ILE A 176 -24.53 30.70 -4.22
CA ILE A 176 -25.02 31.71 -3.28
C ILE A 176 -24.31 32.99 -3.70
N GLY A 177 -25.08 33.89 -4.29
CA GLY A 177 -24.59 35.15 -4.86
C GLY A 177 -23.95 36.03 -3.80
N GLN A 178 -22.86 36.69 -4.19
CA GLN A 178 -22.39 37.88 -3.51
C GLN A 178 -23.20 39.07 -4.03
N ARG A 179 -23.89 39.73 -3.10
CA ARG A 179 -24.38 41.10 -3.24
C ARG A 179 -23.35 42.03 -2.62
#